data_AF-A0A950REF0-F1
#
_entry.id   AF-A0A950REF0-F1
#
_cell.length_a   1.000
_cell.length_b   1.000
_cell.length_c   1.000
_cell.angle_alpha   90.00
_cell.angle_beta   90.00
_cell.angle_gamma   90.00
#
_symmetry.space_group_name_H-M   'P 1'
#
loop_
_entity.id
_entity.type
_entity.pdbx_description
1 polymer ?
#
loop_
_entity_poly.entity_id
_entity_poly.type
_entity_poly.pdbx_seq_one_letter_code
_entity_poly.pdbx_strand_id
1 'polypeptide(L)'
;MDEIIFLPNDKQREALCDMMYHALVEIRALGWAGKAEQASDLADAFHNLPKEIYGWGRWDVDVFRQMLQYYQSKFPRNKYGGFDFIAMLDRIFPGS
;
A
#
# COMPACT_ATOMS: atom_id res chain seq x y z
N MET A 1 -19.92 -20.68 6.14
CA MET A 1 -19.48 -19.81 7.25
C MET A 1 -19.29 -18.46 6.62
N ASP A 2 -20.08 -17.46 7.02
CA ASP A 2 -19.85 -16.10 6.56
C ASP A 2 -18.55 -15.63 7.21
N GLU A 3 -17.56 -15.34 6.38
CA GLU A 3 -16.28 -14.80 6.80
C GLU A 3 -16.56 -13.42 7.41
N ILE A 4 -16.22 -13.24 8.69
CA ILE A 4 -16.39 -11.93 9.35
C ILE A 4 -15.36 -10.99 8.72
N ILE A 5 -15.83 -10.13 7.82
CA ILE A 5 -15.01 -9.09 7.21
C ILE A 5 -14.73 -8.03 8.27
N PHE A 6 -13.49 -7.99 8.76
CA PHE A 6 -13.04 -6.96 9.69
C PHE A 6 -12.49 -5.76 8.91
N LEU A 7 -13.34 -4.76 8.67
CA LEU A 7 -12.87 -3.51 8.07
C LEU A 7 -11.91 -2.77 9.02
N PRO A 8 -10.92 -2.02 8.50
CA PRO A 8 -10.06 -1.19 9.34
C PRO A 8 -10.90 -0.21 10.15
N ASN A 9 -10.51 0.07 11.40
CA ASN A 9 -11.17 1.13 12.19
C ASN A 9 -10.81 2.53 11.65
N ASP A 10 -11.43 3.59 12.19
CA ASP A 10 -11.23 4.96 11.71
C ASP A 10 -9.77 5.42 11.72
N LYS A 11 -9.01 5.09 12.78
CA LYS A 11 -7.58 5.43 12.87
C LYS A 11 -6.76 4.68 11.83
N GLN A 12 -7.10 3.42 11.58
CA GLN A 12 -6.43 2.63 10.55
C GLN A 12 -6.76 3.14 9.15
N ARG A 13 -8.02 3.54 8.90
CA ARG A 13 -8.42 4.18 7.64
C ARG A 13 -7.67 5.48 7.40
N GLU A 14 -7.55 6.34 8.41
CA GLU A 14 -6.76 7.58 8.34
C GLU A 14 -5.30 7.29 8.02
N ALA A 15 -4.68 6.34 8.72
CA ALA A 15 -3.29 5.97 8.48
C ALA A 15 -3.07 5.31 7.11
N LEU A 16 -4.04 4.55 6.59
CA LEU A 16 -4.01 4.02 5.23
C LEU A 16 -4.11 5.14 4.18
N CYS A 17 -4.88 6.20 4.45
CA CYS A 17 -4.89 7.39 3.60
C CYS A 17 -3.54 8.12 3.63
N ASP A 18 -2.88 8.23 4.77
CA ASP A 18 -1.51 8.78 4.86
C ASP A 18 -0.51 7.92 4.07
N MET A 19 -0.68 6.61 4.11
CA MET A 19 0.14 5.67 3.34
C MET A 19 -0.05 5.85 1.83
N MET A 20 -1.30 6.04 1.38
CA MET A 20 -1.60 6.41 -0.01
C MET A 20 -0.99 7.76 -0.40
N TYR A 21 -0.99 8.75 0.49
CA TYR A 21 -0.34 10.03 0.25
C TYR A 21 1.15 9.82 -0.07
N HIS A 22 1.86 9.00 0.70
CA HIS A 22 3.25 8.67 0.43
C HIS A 22 3.43 7.97 -0.93
N ALA A 23 2.55 7.03 -1.28
CA ALA A 23 2.57 6.37 -2.58
C ALA A 23 2.39 7.38 -3.73
N LEU A 24 1.43 8.31 -3.63
CA LEU A 24 1.20 9.33 -4.66
C LEU A 24 2.39 10.30 -4.80
N VAL A 25 3.01 10.69 -3.70
CA VAL A 25 4.22 11.53 -3.71
C VAL A 25 5.38 10.80 -4.41
N GLU A 26 5.57 9.53 -4.11
CA GLU A 26 6.63 8.71 -4.71
C GLU A 26 6.36 8.45 -6.20
N ILE A 27 5.13 8.09 -6.59
CA ILE A 27 4.71 7.93 -8.00
C ILE A 27 5.04 9.21 -8.80
N ARG A 28 4.71 10.39 -8.26
CA ARG A 28 5.03 11.67 -8.91
C ARG A 28 6.53 11.87 -9.09
N ALA A 29 7.32 11.59 -8.06
CA ALA A 29 8.77 11.72 -8.11
C ALA A 29 9.41 10.74 -9.11
N LEU A 30 8.93 9.50 -9.14
CA LEU A 30 9.35 8.48 -10.10
C LEU A 30 9.01 8.90 -11.55
N GLY A 31 7.85 9.50 -11.75
CA GLY A 31 7.45 10.09 -13.04
C GLY A 31 8.44 11.15 -13.53
N TRP A 32 8.83 12.11 -12.68
CA TRP A 32 9.85 13.10 -13.03
C TRP A 32 11.23 12.49 -13.30
N ALA A 33 11.56 11.39 -12.64
CA ALA A 33 12.82 10.68 -12.84
C ALA A 33 12.83 9.74 -14.06
N GLY A 34 11.75 9.68 -14.84
CA GLY A 34 11.64 8.77 -15.98
C GLY A 34 11.52 7.29 -15.60
N LYS A 35 11.19 6.99 -14.33
CA LYS A 35 11.08 5.62 -13.80
C LYS A 35 9.64 5.09 -13.94
N ALA A 36 9.15 5.03 -15.17
CA ALA A 36 7.75 4.71 -15.45
C ALA A 36 7.32 3.33 -14.94
N GLU A 37 8.17 2.30 -15.09
CA GLU A 37 7.87 0.95 -14.59
C GLU A 37 7.69 0.93 -13.07
N GLN A 38 8.63 1.51 -12.32
CA GLN A 38 8.53 1.57 -10.86
C GLN A 38 7.30 2.37 -10.41
N ALA A 39 6.97 3.46 -11.10
CA ALA A 39 5.77 4.23 -10.81
C ALA A 39 4.48 3.43 -11.06
N SER A 40 4.43 2.66 -12.16
CA SER A 40 3.30 1.80 -12.50
C SER A 40 3.10 0.70 -11.46
N ASP A 41 4.18 0.00 -11.08
CA ASP A 41 4.11 -1.08 -10.10
C ASP A 41 3.71 -0.57 -8.70
N LEU A 42 4.14 0.65 -8.33
CA LEU A 42 3.70 1.28 -7.08
C LEU A 42 2.21 1.65 -7.14
N ALA A 43 1.72 2.16 -8.28
CA ALA A 43 0.30 2.42 -8.46
C ALA A 43 -0.52 1.12 -8.37
N ASP A 44 -0.05 0.04 -8.99
CA ASP A 44 -0.67 -1.28 -8.93
C ASP A 44 -0.75 -1.82 -7.50
N ALA A 45 0.26 -1.59 -6.66
CA ALA A 45 0.22 -2.01 -5.27
C ALA A 45 -0.88 -1.30 -4.46
N PHE A 46 -1.31 -0.10 -4.85
CA PHE A 46 -2.23 0.75 -4.06
C PHE A 46 -3.61 0.93 -4.67
N HIS A 47 -3.82 0.66 -5.97
CA HIS A 47 -5.03 1.09 -6.67
C HIS A 47 -6.34 0.51 -6.11
N ASN A 48 -6.31 -0.69 -5.55
CA ASN A 48 -7.50 -1.34 -4.99
C ASN A 48 -7.87 -0.84 -3.60
N LEU A 49 -6.91 -0.30 -2.84
CA LEU A 49 -7.09 0.06 -1.42
C LEU A 49 -8.35 0.92 -1.17
N PRO A 50 -8.64 1.99 -1.94
CA PRO A 50 -9.87 2.76 -1.75
C PRO A 50 -11.15 1.96 -1.98
N LYS A 51 -11.14 1.05 -2.96
CA LYS A 51 -12.30 0.23 -3.30
C LYS A 51 -12.47 -0.90 -2.29
N GLU A 52 -11.41 -1.47 -1.77
CA GLU A 52 -11.48 -2.51 -0.74
C GLU A 52 -12.06 -1.97 0.58
N ILE A 53 -11.67 -0.76 0.99
CA ILE A 53 -12.15 -0.12 2.23
C ILE A 53 -13.58 0.43 2.08
N TYR A 54 -13.86 1.18 1.00
CA TYR A 54 -15.08 1.99 0.91
C TYR A 54 -16.10 1.50 -0.14
N GLY A 55 -15.74 0.54 -0.99
CA GLY A 55 -16.57 0.10 -2.11
C GLY A 55 -17.05 -1.34 -1.99
N TRP A 56 -16.12 -2.27 -2.18
CA TRP A 56 -16.40 -3.71 -2.22
C TRP A 56 -16.54 -4.33 -0.84
N GLY A 57 -15.97 -3.69 0.19
CA GLY A 57 -15.97 -4.20 1.55
C GLY A 57 -15.26 -5.55 1.63
N ARG A 58 -14.12 -5.71 0.96
CA ARG A 58 -13.32 -6.95 0.91
C ARG A 58 -11.88 -6.68 1.32
N TRP A 59 -11.71 -5.85 2.35
CA TRP A 59 -10.39 -5.56 2.89
C TRP A 59 -9.72 -6.83 3.42
N ASP A 60 -8.50 -7.06 2.97
CA ASP A 60 -7.62 -8.12 3.47
C ASP A 60 -6.20 -7.55 3.59
N VAL A 61 -5.74 -7.42 4.83
CA VAL A 61 -4.43 -6.85 5.15
C VAL A 61 -3.30 -7.73 4.62
N ASP A 62 -3.48 -9.05 4.56
CA ASP A 62 -2.45 -9.98 4.09
C ASP A 62 -2.30 -9.90 2.58
N VAL A 63 -3.40 -9.74 1.85
CA VAL A 63 -3.37 -9.48 0.41
C VAL A 63 -2.67 -8.15 0.13
N PHE A 64 -3.03 -7.09 0.84
CA PHE A 64 -2.37 -5.79 0.66
C PHE A 64 -0.88 -5.86 1.02
N ARG A 65 -0.52 -6.55 2.11
CA ARG A 65 0.87 -6.80 2.51
C ARG A 65 1.64 -7.52 1.40
N GLN A 66 1.07 -8.53 0.75
CA GLN A 66 1.71 -9.25 -0.35
C GLN A 66 2.00 -8.33 -1.56
N MET A 67 1.08 -7.43 -1.90
CA MET A 67 1.31 -6.44 -2.96
C MET A 67 2.50 -5.51 -2.65
N LEU A 68 2.58 -5.04 -1.41
CA LEU A 68 3.69 -4.20 -0.96
C LEU A 68 5.03 -4.97 -0.91
N GLN A 69 5.00 -6.24 -0.48
CA GLN A 69 6.17 -7.11 -0.48
C GLN A 69 6.66 -7.37 -1.90
N TYR A 70 5.73 -7.63 -2.84
CA TYR A 70 6.05 -7.76 -4.25
C TYR A 70 6.76 -6.50 -4.78
N TYR A 71 6.16 -5.32 -4.57
CA TYR A 71 6.77 -4.04 -4.97
C TYR A 71 8.18 -3.83 -4.37
N GLN A 72 8.32 -3.97 -3.04
CA GLN A 72 9.60 -3.75 -2.35
C GLN A 72 10.64 -4.84 -2.64
N SER A 73 10.24 -6.05 -3.04
CA SER A 73 11.17 -7.09 -3.50
C SER A 73 11.73 -6.79 -4.89
N LYS A 74 10.89 -6.26 -5.79
CA LYS A 74 11.29 -5.86 -7.15
C LYS A 74 12.13 -4.57 -7.13
N PHE A 75 11.78 -3.63 -6.25
CA PHE A 75 12.48 -2.35 -6.07
C PHE A 75 12.98 -2.16 -4.63
N PRO A 76 14.02 -2.91 -4.21
CA PRO A 76 14.54 -2.83 -2.85
C PRO A 76 15.07 -1.43 -2.52
N ARG A 77 14.67 -0.93 -1.34
CA ARG A 77 14.93 0.45 -0.90
C ARG A 77 16.40 0.83 -0.87
N ASN A 78 17.28 -0.10 -0.50
CA ASN A 78 18.73 0.13 -0.48
C ASN A 78 19.33 0.44 -1.86
N LYS A 79 18.65 0.08 -2.95
CA LYS A 79 19.08 0.33 -4.33
C LYS A 79 18.22 1.39 -5.03
N TYR A 80 16.91 1.38 -4.81
CA TYR A 80 15.98 2.24 -5.55
C TYR A 80 15.49 3.46 -4.76
N GLY A 81 15.78 3.54 -3.45
CA GLY A 81 15.21 4.52 -2.54
C GLY A 81 13.76 4.22 -2.20
N GLY A 82 13.02 5.23 -1.72
CA GLY A 82 11.57 5.13 -1.50
C GLY A 82 11.15 4.93 -0.03
N PHE A 83 9.85 5.09 0.17
CA PHE A 83 9.18 4.98 1.46
C PHE A 83 9.12 3.52 1.93
N ASP A 84 9.11 3.31 3.25
CA ASP A 84 8.99 1.96 3.83
C ASP A 84 7.52 1.62 4.09
N PHE A 85 6.86 1.14 3.04
CA PHE A 85 5.44 0.84 3.08
C PHE A 85 5.13 -0.34 4.00
N ILE A 86 5.98 -1.38 4.01
CA ILE A 86 5.83 -2.51 4.92
C ILE A 86 5.94 -2.06 6.38
N ALA A 87 6.97 -1.29 6.73
CA ALA A 87 7.13 -0.79 8.09
C ALA A 87 5.97 0.13 8.53
N MET A 88 5.35 0.87 7.61
CA MET A 88 4.14 1.64 7.91
C MET A 88 2.94 0.73 8.11
N LEU A 89 2.73 -0.28 7.25
CA LEU A 89 1.64 -1.24 7.40
C LEU A 89 1.71 -1.96 8.75
N ASP A 90 2.91 -2.38 9.18
CA ASP A 90 3.14 -3.03 10.50
C ASP A 90 2.74 -2.14 11.68
N ARG A 91 2.85 -0.81 11.54
CA ARG A 91 2.40 0.13 12.57
C ARG A 91 0.89 0.28 12.58
N ILE A 92 0.24 0.18 11.43
CA ILE A 92 -1.22 0.29 11.29
C ILE A 92 -1.89 -1.00 11.79
N PHE A 93 -1.28 -2.14 11.50
CA PHE A 93 -1.75 -3.48 11.86
C PHE A 93 -0.64 -4.27 12.56
N PRO A 94 -0.42 -4.03 13.86
CA PRO A 94 0.58 -4.77 14.62
C PRO A 94 0.14 -6.22 14.82
N GLY A 95 0.98 -7.17 14.41
CA GLY A 95 0.76 -8.60 14.62
C GLY A 95 -0.19 -9.27 13.63
N SER A 96 -0.58 -8.57 12.55
CA SER A 96 -1.15 -9.19 11.33
C SER A 96 -0.04 -9.64 10.39
#